data_AF-A0A1B7WX08-F1
#
_entry.id   AF-A0A1B7WX08-F1
#
_cell.length_a   1.000
_cell.length_b   1.000
_cell.length_c   1.000
_cell.angle_alpha   90.00
_cell.angle_beta   90.00
_cell.angle_gamma   90.00
#
_symmetry.space_group_name_H-M   'P 1'
#
loop_
_entity.id
_entity.type
_entity.pdbx_description
1 polymer ?
#
loop_
_entity_poly.entity_id
_entity_poly.type
_entity_poly.pdbx_seq_one_letter_code
_entity_poly.pdbx_strand_id
1 'polypeptide(L)'
;MFFTRGKKEKGNTQEVWVYDLRTNTSQFGKRTQLTRQHFTEFEVAFGDDPLGSPASLAKRMDTGEQGRFRKFTRDWIAEFGDILNISWLNDDSRFAHFCES
;
A
#
# COMPACT_ATOMS: atom_id res chain seq x y z
N MET A 1 -0.64 8.68 5.36
CA MET A 1 0.60 8.81 4.56
C MET A 1 1.77 8.92 5.53
N PHE A 2 2.88 8.22 5.26
CA PHE A 2 4.09 8.24 6.09
C PHE A 2 5.22 8.88 5.29
N PHE A 3 5.91 9.86 5.88
CA PHE A 3 7.06 10.53 5.26
C PHE A 3 7.94 11.16 6.34
N THR A 4 9.21 11.40 6.00
CA THR A 4 10.15 12.15 6.84
C THR A 4 10.48 13.49 6.20
N ARG A 5 10.95 14.44 7.02
CA ARG A 5 11.38 15.75 6.52
C ARG A 5 12.62 15.58 5.64
N GLY A 6 12.51 16.06 4.40
CA GLY A 6 13.61 16.10 3.45
C GLY A 6 14.77 16.99 3.91
N LYS A 7 15.98 16.71 3.41
CA LYS A 7 17.18 17.52 3.66
C LYS A 7 17.50 18.49 2.52
N LYS A 8 16.81 18.35 1.39
CA LYS A 8 16.97 19.18 0.19
C LYS A 8 15.63 19.82 -0.17
N GLU A 9 15.67 20.87 -0.99
CA GLU A 9 14.45 21.51 -1.53
C GLU A 9 13.64 20.56 -2.43
N LYS A 10 14.30 19.69 -3.20
CA LYS A 10 13.68 18.77 -4.16
C LYS A 10 14.39 17.40 -4.17
N GLY A 11 13.72 16.39 -4.72
CA GLY A 11 14.30 15.06 -4.96
C GLY A 11 14.58 14.25 -3.70
N ASN A 12 13.82 14.45 -2.63
CA ASN A 12 14.00 13.69 -1.38
C ASN A 12 13.46 12.26 -1.47
N THR A 13 12.40 12.05 -2.26
CA THR A 13 11.72 10.75 -2.39
C THR A 13 12.25 10.00 -3.61
N GLN A 14 12.75 8.79 -3.42
CA GLN A 14 13.23 7.91 -4.49
C GLN A 14 12.20 6.81 -4.82
N GLU A 15 11.51 6.33 -3.80
CA GLU A 15 10.53 5.24 -3.90
C GLU A 15 9.34 5.54 -2.98
N VAL A 16 8.17 5.06 -3.38
CA VAL A 16 6.94 5.07 -2.60
C VAL A 16 6.47 3.62 -2.44
N TRP A 17 6.18 3.24 -1.20
CA TRP A 17 5.60 1.95 -0.86
C TRP A 17 4.12 2.12 -0.58
N VAL A 18 3.29 1.33 -1.26
CA VAL A 18 1.83 1.36 -1.13
C VAL A 18 1.36 0.03 -0.56
N TYR A 19 0.49 0.10 0.45
CA TYR A 19 -0.22 -1.06 0.99
C TYR A 19 -1.71 -0.95 0.65
N ASP A 20 -2.27 -1.94 -0.06
CA ASP A 20 -3.69 -1.99 -0.40
C ASP A 20 -4.50 -2.78 0.66
N LEU A 21 -5.15 -2.03 1.55
CA LEU A 21 -6.17 -2.52 2.51
C LEU A 21 -7.60 -2.18 2.06
N ARG A 22 -7.85 -2.00 0.75
CA ARG A 22 -9.16 -1.61 0.20
C ARG A 22 -9.73 -2.71 -0.68
N THR A 23 -8.91 -3.27 -1.55
CA THR A 23 -9.36 -4.24 -2.55
C THR A 23 -9.62 -5.61 -1.91
N ASN A 24 -10.78 -6.21 -2.22
CA ASN A 24 -11.19 -7.51 -1.68
C ASN A 24 -11.15 -7.60 -0.14
N THR A 25 -11.28 -6.48 0.57
CA THR A 25 -11.39 -6.44 2.04
C THR A 25 -12.85 -6.35 2.46
N SER A 26 -13.18 -6.89 3.63
CA SER A 26 -14.54 -6.79 4.18
C SER A 26 -14.99 -5.34 4.31
N GLN A 27 -16.26 -5.07 3.97
CA GLN A 27 -16.85 -3.75 4.22
C GLN A 27 -16.96 -3.53 5.72
N PHE A 28 -16.21 -2.55 6.23
CA PHE A 28 -16.23 -2.22 7.65
C PHE A 28 -17.46 -1.38 8.00
N GLY A 29 -18.05 -1.67 9.15
CA GLY A 29 -19.25 -1.00 9.64
C GLY A 29 -19.66 -1.50 11.02
N LYS A 30 -20.90 -1.23 11.43
CA LYS A 30 -21.39 -1.59 12.78
C LYS A 30 -21.26 -3.09 13.10
N ARG A 31 -21.40 -3.95 12.09
CA ARG A 31 -21.34 -5.42 12.22
C ARG A 31 -19.96 -6.01 11.96
N THR A 32 -19.11 -5.30 11.23
CA THR A 32 -17.75 -5.73 10.85
C THR A 32 -16.79 -4.62 11.26
N GLN A 33 -16.32 -4.66 12.50
CA GLN A 33 -15.46 -3.60 13.02
C GLN A 33 -14.06 -3.68 12.42
N LEU A 34 -13.49 -2.51 12.13
CA LEU A 34 -12.08 -2.40 11.77
C LEU A 34 -11.24 -2.57 13.05
N THR A 35 -10.67 -3.75 13.23
CA THR A 35 -9.81 -4.09 14.37
C THR A 35 -8.33 -4.02 14.03
N ARG A 36 -7.47 -4.06 15.07
CA ARG A 36 -6.01 -4.07 14.93
C ARG A 36 -5.50 -5.24 14.08
N GLN A 37 -6.18 -6.39 14.14
CA GLN A 37 -5.78 -7.59 13.41
C GLN A 37 -5.69 -7.36 11.89
N HIS A 38 -6.53 -6.50 11.32
CA HIS A 38 -6.49 -6.16 9.88
C HIS A 38 -5.21 -5.45 9.45
N PHE A 39 -4.45 -4.87 10.40
CA PHE A 39 -3.21 -4.17 10.13
C PHE A 39 -1.96 -5.02 10.35
N THR A 40 -2.08 -6.25 10.88
CA THR A 40 -0.94 -7.09 11.24
C THR A 40 0.03 -7.28 10.08
N GLU A 41 -0.48 -7.62 8.89
CA GLU A 41 0.34 -7.80 7.70
C GLU A 41 1.00 -6.49 7.22
N PHE A 42 0.28 -5.37 7.34
CA PHE A 42 0.83 -4.05 7.06
C PHE A 42 1.96 -3.70 8.03
N GLU A 43 1.77 -3.90 9.34
CA GLU A 43 2.78 -3.60 10.36
C GLU A 43 4.06 -4.41 10.12
N VAL A 44 3.93 -5.70 9.81
CA VAL A 44 5.06 -6.58 9.44
C VAL A 44 5.77 -6.09 8.19
N ALA A 45 5.02 -5.75 7.13
CA ALA A 45 5.59 -5.27 5.88
C ALA A 45 6.22 -3.86 5.99
N PHE A 46 5.65 -3.00 6.83
CA PHE A 46 6.10 -1.63 7.06
C PHE A 46 7.41 -1.61 7.85
N GLY A 47 7.53 -2.48 8.86
CA GLY A 47 8.68 -2.65 9.76
C GLY A 47 8.61 -1.77 11.02
N ASP A 48 9.47 -2.08 11.99
CA ASP A 48 9.45 -1.45 13.32
C ASP A 48 9.99 -0.01 13.35
N ASP A 49 10.63 0.45 12.28
CA ASP A 49 11.19 1.80 12.19
C ASP A 49 10.17 2.78 11.59
N PRO A 50 9.56 3.65 12.41
CA PRO A 50 8.52 4.57 11.95
C PRO A 50 9.03 5.63 10.98
N LEU A 51 10.34 5.87 10.93
CA LEU A 51 10.97 6.86 10.06
C LEU A 51 11.45 6.26 8.73
N GLY A 52 11.42 4.93 8.59
CA GLY A 52 11.85 4.25 7.37
C GLY A 52 13.31 4.57 7.01
N SER A 53 14.25 4.33 7.95
CA SER A 53 15.67 4.44 7.65
C SER A 53 16.08 3.55 6.46
N PRO A 54 17.21 3.83 5.78
CA PRO A 54 17.68 2.99 4.69
C PRO A 54 17.79 1.50 5.05
N ALA A 55 18.19 1.18 6.29
CA ALA A 55 18.27 -0.19 6.79
C ALA A 55 16.89 -0.85 6.96
N SER A 56 15.86 -0.07 7.32
CA SER A 56 14.47 -0.55 7.39
C SER A 56 13.90 -0.75 5.99
N LEU A 57 14.04 0.25 5.10
CA LEU A 57 13.54 0.18 3.73
C LEU A 57 14.17 -0.96 2.94
N ALA A 58 15.46 -1.28 3.15
CA ALA A 58 16.14 -2.40 2.52
C ALA A 58 15.54 -3.78 2.87
N LYS A 59 14.77 -3.89 3.95
CA LYS A 59 14.09 -5.13 4.36
C LYS A 59 12.72 -5.30 3.71
N ARG A 60 12.16 -4.23 3.14
CA ARG A 60 10.84 -4.29 2.50
C ARG A 60 10.92 -5.11 1.23
N MET A 61 9.88 -5.90 0.99
CA MET A 61 9.78 -6.76 -0.18
C MET A 61 8.53 -6.40 -0.97
N ASP A 62 8.71 -6.18 -2.27
CA ASP A 62 7.57 -6.05 -3.19
C ASP A 62 6.90 -7.41 -3.33
N THR A 63 5.61 -7.45 -3.05
CA THR A 63 4.81 -8.68 -3.06
C THR A 63 4.17 -9.00 -4.41
N GLY A 64 4.51 -8.23 -5.45
CA GLY A 64 4.08 -8.42 -6.83
C GLY A 64 2.64 -7.95 -7.09
N GLU A 65 2.18 -8.13 -8.32
CA GLU A 65 0.87 -7.65 -8.81
C GLU A 65 -0.32 -8.29 -8.11
N GLN A 66 -0.14 -9.44 -7.48
CA GLN A 66 -1.18 -10.11 -6.67
C GLN A 66 -1.06 -9.78 -5.18
N GLY A 67 0.05 -9.16 -4.78
CA GLY A 67 0.34 -8.80 -3.40
C GLY A 67 -0.23 -7.44 -3.01
N ARG A 68 -0.36 -7.23 -1.70
CA ARG A 68 -0.90 -5.99 -1.14
C ARG A 68 0.16 -4.91 -0.89
N PHE A 69 1.44 -5.25 -0.88
CA PHE A 69 2.53 -4.31 -0.60
C PHE A 69 3.48 -4.19 -1.78
N ARG A 70 3.50 -3.03 -2.44
CA ARG A 70 4.29 -2.80 -3.67
C ARG A 70 5.08 -1.51 -3.62
N LYS A 71 6.19 -1.51 -4.36
CA LYS A 71 7.11 -0.39 -4.52
C LYS A 71 6.93 0.26 -5.88
N PHE A 72 6.87 1.59 -5.88
CA PHE A 72 6.85 2.42 -7.09
C PHE A 72 8.00 3.41 -7.03
N THR A 73 8.74 3.57 -8.13
CA THR A 73 9.82 4.55 -8.20
C THR A 73 9.26 5.95 -8.40
N ARG A 74 10.03 6.98 -7.99
CA ARG A 74 9.65 8.38 -8.24
C ARG A 74 9.48 8.68 -9.72
N ASP A 75 10.31 8.08 -10.58
CA ASP A 75 10.28 8.27 -12.03
C ASP A 75 9.01 7.68 -12.63
N TRP A 76 8.63 6.46 -12.24
CA TRP A 76 7.34 5.87 -12.64
C TRP A 76 6.19 6.78 -12.23
N ILE A 77 6.19 7.30 -11.00
CA ILE A 77 5.13 8.22 -10.54
C ILE A 77 5.09 9.52 -11.39
N ALA A 78 6.26 10.02 -11.81
CA ALA A 78 6.34 11.21 -12.67
C ALA A 78 5.77 10.95 -14.06
N GLU A 79 6.06 9.79 -14.65
CA GLU A 79 5.50 9.36 -15.94
C GLU A 79 3.96 9.29 -15.91
N PHE A 80 3.37 8.99 -14.74
CA PHE A 80 1.92 8.96 -14.52
C PHE A 80 1.36 10.30 -14.01
N GLY A 81 2.07 11.41 -14.23
CA GLY A 81 1.58 12.76 -13.94
C GLY A 81 1.55 13.11 -12.44
N ASP A 82 2.44 12.52 -11.65
CA ASP A 82 2.56 12.74 -10.20
C ASP A 82 1.32 12.32 -9.39
N ILE A 83 0.52 11.39 -9.92
CA ILE A 83 -0.69 10.89 -9.28
C ILE A 83 -0.34 9.76 -8.28
N LEU A 84 -0.69 9.97 -7.01
CA LEU A 84 -0.50 8.97 -5.94
C LEU A 84 -1.70 8.07 -5.70
N ASN A 85 -2.78 8.22 -6.48
CA ASN A 85 -3.93 7.32 -6.46
C ASN A 85 -3.63 6.02 -7.22
N ILE A 86 -2.70 5.23 -6.67
CA ILE A 86 -2.18 4.01 -7.29
C ILE A 86 -3.04 2.81 -6.85
N SER A 87 -3.52 2.03 -7.81
CA SER A 87 -4.28 0.80 -7.59
C SER A 87 -3.92 -0.22 -8.66
N TRP A 88 -3.69 -1.47 -8.27
CA TRP A 88 -3.32 -2.55 -9.20
C TRP A 88 -4.10 -3.85 -8.97
N LEU A 89 -4.71 -4.01 -7.79
CA LEU A 89 -5.61 -5.13 -7.52
C LEU A 89 -6.98 -4.81 -8.10
N ASN A 90 -7.64 -5.84 -8.63
CA ASN A 90 -9.02 -5.78 -9.10
C ASN A 90 -9.97 -6.36 -8.04
N ASP A 91 -11.17 -5.82 -7.97
CA ASP A 91 -12.24 -6.33 -7.12
C ASP A 91 -13.01 -7.44 -7.87
N ASP A 92 -12.74 -8.71 -7.52
CA ASP A 92 -13.42 -9.87 -8.12
C ASP A 92 -14.84 -10.08 -7.54
N SER A 93 -15.27 -9.26 -6.58
CA SER A 93 -16.58 -9.41 -5.92
C SER A 93 -17.79 -9.25 -6.85
N ARG A 94 -17.62 -8.81 -8.09
CA ARG A 94 -18.69 -8.78 -9.10
C ARG A 94 -19.04 -10.14 -9.70
N PHE A 95 -18.18 -11.15 -9.60
CA PHE A 95 -18.44 -12.46 -10.21
C PHE A 95 -19.19 -13.44 -9.30
N ALA A 96 -19.20 -13.22 -7.99
CA ALA A 96 -19.89 -14.10 -7.04
C ALA A 96 -21.41 -13.87 -6.97
N HIS A 97 -21.93 -12.75 -7.48
CA HIS A 97 -23.35 -12.39 -7.35
C HIS A 97 -24.24 -12.85 -8.52
N PHE A 98 -23.67 -13.48 -9.55
CA PHE A 98 -24.40 -13.95 -10.75
C PHE A 98 -24.52 -15.48 -10.88
N CYS A 99 -23.93 -16.26 -9.96
CA CYS A 99 -24.06 -17.73 -9.97
C CYS A 99 -25.09 -18.28 -8.97
N GLU A 100 -25.80 -17.43 -8.22
CA GLU A 100 -26.83 -17.84 -7.24
C GLU A 100 -28.22 -17.21 -7.49
N SER A 101 -28.59 -16.91 -8.74
CA SER A 101 -29.97 -16.50 -9.09
C SER A 101 -30.59 -17.38 -10.16
#